data_AF-A0A8K0CVS3-F1
#
_entry.id   AF-A0A8K0CVS3-F1
#
_cell.length_a   1.000
_cell.length_b   1.000
_cell.length_c   1.000
_cell.angle_alpha   90.00
_cell.angle_beta   90.00
_cell.angle_gamma   90.00
#
_symmetry.space_group_name_H-M   'P 1'
#
loop_
_entity.id
_entity.type
_entity.pdbx_description
1 polymer ?
#
loop_
_entity_poly.entity_id
_entity_poly.type
_entity_poly.pdbx_seq_one_letter_code
_entity_poly.pdbx_strand_id
1 'polypeptide(L)'
;MLPSVVIFITFFICLSVSNDLPSYLPRCYLDDPQRDECVLRAFNKVRPSVGNGIEEIGLPPLNPFVIPQVTILQDTPNANFTVKALNYTIAGLDNYDMKEFQYNPETRAFRFRMEYETIPMSAAIEISGHIAGVPLNGKGFGRAVF
;
A
#
# COMPACT_ATOMS: atom_id res chain seq x y z
N MET A 1 -50.99 -3.61 -10.80
CA MET A 1 -49.88 -2.72 -11.21
C MET A 1 -49.04 -2.22 -10.03
N LEU A 2 -49.63 -1.92 -8.85
CA LEU A 2 -48.85 -1.56 -7.65
C LEU A 2 -47.90 -2.63 -7.07
N PRO A 3 -48.21 -3.95 -7.03
CA PRO A 3 -47.36 -4.90 -6.30
C PRO A 3 -46.03 -5.18 -7.01
N SER A 4 -46.00 -5.11 -8.34
CA SER A 4 -44.78 -5.32 -9.14
C SER A 4 -43.75 -4.20 -8.96
N VAL A 5 -44.20 -2.96 -8.75
CA VAL A 5 -43.30 -1.80 -8.53
C VAL A 5 -42.66 -1.85 -7.15
N VAL A 6 -43.41 -2.28 -6.12
CA VAL A 6 -42.90 -2.42 -4.74
C VAL A 6 -41.78 -3.48 -4.69
N ILE A 7 -41.95 -4.61 -5.37
CA ILE A 7 -40.94 -5.69 -5.44
C ILE A 7 -39.64 -5.21 -6.09
N PHE A 8 -39.74 -4.44 -7.18
CA PHE A 8 -38.58 -3.87 -7.87
C PHE A 8 -37.84 -2.82 -7.02
N ILE A 9 -38.56 -1.98 -6.27
CA ILE A 9 -37.97 -0.97 -5.38
C ILE A 9 -37.28 -1.62 -4.19
N THR A 10 -37.88 -2.66 -3.58
CA THR A 10 -37.23 -3.40 -2.48
C THR A 10 -35.96 -4.14 -2.93
N PHE A 11 -35.91 -4.60 -4.18
CA PHE A 11 -34.72 -5.25 -4.74
C PHE A 11 -33.59 -4.24 -5.02
N PHE A 12 -33.92 -3.02 -5.47
CA PHE A 12 -32.95 -1.96 -5.73
C PHE A 12 -32.32 -1.38 -4.44
N ILE A 13 -33.08 -1.31 -3.35
CA ILE A 13 -32.58 -0.77 -2.07
C ILE A 13 -31.57 -1.73 -1.40
N CYS A 14 -31.62 -3.03 -1.67
CA CYS A 14 -30.70 -4.01 -1.09
C CYS A 14 -29.31 -4.04 -1.77
N LEU A 15 -29.14 -3.29 -2.86
CA LEU A 15 -27.87 -3.16 -3.60
C LEU A 15 -26.97 -2.02 -3.08
N SER A 16 -27.27 -1.44 -1.92
CA SER A 16 -26.30 -0.60 -1.22
C SER A 16 -25.16 -1.48 -0.72
N VAL A 17 -24.15 -1.71 -1.57
CA VAL A 17 -22.85 -2.22 -1.16
C VAL A 17 -22.27 -1.20 -0.18
N SER A 18 -22.53 -1.42 1.10
CA SER A 18 -21.68 -0.86 2.15
C SER A 18 -20.31 -1.51 1.94
N ASN A 19 -19.32 -0.72 1.55
CA ASN A 19 -17.90 -1.09 1.64
C ASN A 19 -17.52 -1.20 3.12
N ASP A 20 -18.15 -2.14 3.80
CA ASP A 20 -18.00 -2.33 5.22
C ASP A 20 -16.77 -3.21 5.43
N LEU A 21 -15.89 -2.75 6.32
CA LEU A 21 -14.66 -3.45 6.62
C LEU A 21 -15.00 -4.87 7.11
N PRO A 22 -14.35 -5.94 6.61
CA PRO A 22 -14.58 -7.31 7.07
C PRO A 22 -14.65 -7.41 8.60
N SER A 23 -15.58 -8.21 9.12
CA SER A 23 -15.93 -8.22 10.55
C SER A 23 -14.77 -8.62 11.48
N TYR A 24 -13.78 -9.33 10.97
CA TYR A 24 -12.58 -9.71 11.72
C TYR A 24 -11.55 -8.58 11.82
N LEU A 25 -11.65 -7.53 10.99
CA LEU A 25 -10.76 -6.39 11.04
C LEU A 25 -11.22 -5.40 12.12
N PRO A 26 -10.30 -4.84 12.93
CA PRO A 26 -10.66 -3.87 13.96
C PRO A 26 -11.23 -2.59 13.36
N ARG A 27 -12.19 -2.00 14.06
CA ARG A 27 -12.83 -0.74 13.67
C ARG A 27 -12.47 0.34 14.68
N CYS A 28 -12.12 1.52 14.18
CA CYS A 28 -11.85 2.71 14.97
C CYS A 28 -12.72 3.84 14.45
N TYR A 29 -13.31 4.62 15.35
CA TYR A 29 -14.23 5.69 15.01
C TYR A 29 -13.53 7.05 15.09
N LEU A 30 -13.93 7.99 14.23
CA LEU A 30 -13.27 9.29 14.13
C LEU A 30 -13.52 10.19 15.35
N ASP A 31 -14.67 10.01 15.99
CA ASP A 31 -15.16 10.70 17.18
C ASP A 31 -14.68 10.08 18.51
N ASP A 32 -13.97 8.95 18.46
CA ASP A 32 -13.40 8.31 19.64
C ASP A 32 -12.21 9.14 20.21
N PRO A 33 -12.24 9.56 21.48
CA PRO A 33 -11.11 10.25 22.11
C PRO A 33 -9.81 9.42 22.12
N GLN A 34 -9.91 8.09 22.06
CA GLN A 34 -8.79 7.15 22.01
C GLN A 34 -8.55 6.58 20.60
N ARG A 35 -9.08 7.23 19.55
CA ARG A 35 -8.93 6.81 18.15
C ARG A 35 -7.49 6.46 17.77
N ASP A 36 -6.53 7.29 18.14
CA ASP A 36 -5.15 7.12 17.70
C ASP A 36 -4.53 5.84 18.27
N GLU A 37 -4.84 5.53 19.53
CA GLU A 37 -4.45 4.27 20.18
C GLU A 37 -5.20 3.07 19.57
N CYS A 38 -6.49 3.25 19.26
CA CYS A 38 -7.28 2.24 18.57
C CYS A 38 -6.63 1.87 17.22
N VAL A 39 -6.28 2.86 16.40
CA VAL A 39 -5.69 2.62 15.07
C VAL A 39 -4.33 1.94 15.18
N LEU A 40 -3.48 2.39 16.12
CA LEU A 40 -2.20 1.74 16.39
C LEU A 40 -2.38 0.26 16.75
N ARG A 41 -3.28 -0.05 17.69
CA ARG A 41 -3.59 -1.44 18.08
C ARG A 41 -4.21 -2.22 16.93
N ALA A 42 -5.04 -1.58 16.12
CA ALA A 42 -5.69 -2.19 14.97
C ALA A 42 -4.67 -2.65 13.93
N PHE A 43 -3.75 -1.76 13.53
CA PHE A 43 -2.68 -2.06 12.58
C PHE A 43 -1.81 -3.23 13.08
N ASN A 44 -1.32 -3.16 14.31
CA ASN A 44 -0.49 -4.23 14.86
C ASN A 44 -1.23 -5.58 14.96
N LYS A 45 -2.55 -5.57 15.18
CA LYS A 45 -3.37 -6.79 15.22
C LYS A 45 -3.56 -7.43 13.85
N VAL A 46 -3.63 -6.64 12.77
CA VAL A 46 -3.89 -7.16 11.41
C VAL A 46 -2.64 -7.59 10.66
N ARG A 47 -1.43 -7.37 11.23
CA ARG A 47 -0.14 -7.81 10.66
C ARG A 47 -0.16 -9.21 10.04
N PRO A 48 -0.68 -10.27 10.70
CA PRO A 48 -0.67 -11.61 10.11
C PRO A 48 -1.58 -11.75 8.88
N SER A 49 -2.64 -10.96 8.80
CA SER A 49 -3.61 -11.01 7.70
C SER A 49 -3.10 -10.29 6.45
N VAL A 50 -2.33 -9.21 6.60
CA VAL A 50 -1.93 -8.39 5.45
C VAL A 50 -0.80 -9.00 4.61
N GLY A 51 -0.06 -9.98 5.13
CA GLY A 51 0.99 -10.67 4.38
C GLY A 51 0.48 -11.32 3.10
N ASN A 52 -0.66 -12.03 3.19
CA ASN A 52 -1.32 -12.65 2.04
C ASN A 52 -2.27 -11.70 1.27
N GLY A 53 -2.44 -10.46 1.75
CA GLY A 53 -3.43 -9.52 1.25
C GLY A 53 -4.82 -9.77 1.83
N ILE A 54 -5.74 -8.88 1.50
CA ILE A 54 -7.15 -8.94 1.91
C ILE A 54 -8.00 -8.56 0.69
N GLU A 55 -8.52 -9.58 0.01
CA GLU A 55 -9.23 -9.43 -1.27
C GLU A 55 -10.50 -8.59 -1.13
N GLU A 56 -11.22 -8.74 -0.01
CA GLU A 56 -12.49 -8.05 0.28
C GLU A 56 -12.34 -6.52 0.31
N ILE A 57 -11.13 -6.01 0.57
CA ILE A 57 -10.82 -4.58 0.57
C ILE A 57 -9.81 -4.20 -0.53
N GLY A 58 -9.51 -5.11 -1.44
CA GLY A 58 -8.55 -4.90 -2.53
C GLY A 58 -7.11 -4.71 -2.06
N LEU A 59 -6.75 -5.17 -0.86
CA LEU A 59 -5.38 -5.11 -0.37
C LEU A 59 -4.57 -6.24 -1.02
N PRO A 60 -3.57 -5.95 -1.86
CA PRO A 60 -2.69 -6.98 -2.41
C PRO A 60 -1.81 -7.60 -1.32
N PRO A 61 -1.19 -8.76 -1.59
CA PRO A 61 -0.20 -9.34 -0.70
C PRO A 61 0.91 -8.34 -0.36
N LEU A 62 1.19 -8.16 0.94
CA LEU A 62 2.31 -7.35 1.39
C LEU A 62 3.60 -8.16 1.54
N ASN A 63 3.54 -9.49 1.41
CA ASN A 63 4.73 -10.33 1.48
C ASN A 63 4.66 -11.56 0.54
N PRO A 64 5.29 -11.50 -0.65
CA PRO A 64 5.92 -10.32 -1.23
C PRO A 64 4.90 -9.38 -1.90
N PHE A 65 5.14 -8.07 -1.76
CA PHE A 65 4.48 -7.04 -2.55
C PHE A 65 5.19 -6.85 -3.89
N VAL A 66 4.47 -7.05 -5.00
CA VAL A 66 5.06 -7.02 -6.35
C VAL A 66 4.47 -5.87 -7.16
N ILE A 67 5.35 -4.97 -7.61
CA ILE A 67 5.01 -3.89 -8.54
C ILE A 67 5.49 -4.31 -9.94
N PRO A 68 4.60 -4.41 -10.94
CA PRO A 68 4.99 -4.88 -12.28
C PRO A 68 6.12 -4.08 -12.91
N GLN A 69 6.08 -2.75 -12.76
CA GLN A 69 7.13 -1.86 -13.25
C GLN A 69 7.20 -0.58 -12.43
N VAL A 70 8.41 -0.19 -12.06
CA VAL A 70 8.74 1.14 -11.53
C VAL A 70 9.70 1.81 -12.50
N THR A 71 9.39 3.03 -12.94
CA THR A 71 10.29 3.83 -13.77
C THR A 71 10.78 5.02 -12.95
N ILE A 72 12.09 5.13 -12.78
CA ILE A 72 12.75 6.28 -12.14
C ILE A 72 13.40 7.11 -13.24
N LEU A 73 13.09 8.39 -13.25
CA LEU A 73 13.64 9.37 -14.17
C LEU A 73 14.48 10.37 -13.37
N GLN A 74 15.76 10.48 -13.71
CA GLN A 74 16.64 11.51 -13.20
C GLN A 74 16.95 12.44 -14.37
N ASP A 75 16.63 13.72 -14.23
CA ASP A 75 16.89 14.73 -15.25
C ASP A 75 17.53 15.98 -14.63
N THR A 76 18.85 15.96 -14.59
CA THR A 76 19.69 17.05 -14.09
C THR A 76 20.88 17.23 -15.03
N PRO A 77 21.54 18.41 -15.06
CA PRO A 77 22.66 18.65 -15.96
C PRO A 77 23.80 17.62 -15.85
N ASN A 78 24.03 17.09 -14.65
CA ASN A 78 25.09 16.12 -14.39
C ASN A 78 24.59 14.66 -14.33
N ALA A 79 23.29 14.42 -14.43
CA ALA A 79 22.73 13.07 -14.42
C ALA A 79 21.39 13.09 -15.16
N ASN A 80 21.38 12.50 -16.36
CA ASN A 80 20.19 12.31 -17.17
C ASN A 80 20.08 10.82 -17.48
N PHE A 81 19.27 10.09 -16.72
CA PHE A 81 19.10 8.66 -16.90
C PHE A 81 17.71 8.18 -16.51
N THR A 82 17.32 7.05 -17.11
CA THR A 82 16.11 6.31 -16.82
C THR A 82 16.48 4.95 -16.26
N VAL A 83 15.85 4.56 -15.16
CA VAL A 83 15.90 3.21 -14.60
C VAL A 83 14.51 2.61 -14.67
N LYS A 84 14.36 1.47 -15.35
CA LYS A 84 13.14 0.65 -15.30
C LYS A 84 13.42 -0.56 -14.43
N ALA A 85 12.70 -0.70 -13.33
CA ALA A 85 12.67 -1.89 -12.50
C ALA A 85 11.42 -2.70 -12.84
N LEU A 86 11.58 -3.90 -13.37
CA LEU A 86 10.53 -4.83 -13.76
C LEU A 86 10.36 -5.91 -12.69
N ASN A 87 9.12 -6.30 -12.41
CA ASN A 87 8.76 -7.23 -11.33
C ASN A 87 9.42 -6.84 -10.01
N TYR A 88 9.30 -5.56 -9.66
CA TYR A 88 9.90 -5.00 -8.45
C TYR A 88 9.21 -5.59 -7.22
N THR A 89 9.95 -6.45 -6.52
CA THR A 89 9.46 -7.29 -5.44
C THR A 89 9.99 -6.75 -4.12
N ILE A 90 9.09 -6.47 -3.18
CA ILE A 90 9.40 -6.04 -1.82
C ILE A 90 8.89 -7.14 -0.87
N ALA A 91 9.79 -7.73 -0.09
CA ALA A 91 9.43 -8.75 0.90
C ALA A 91 9.38 -8.14 2.31
N GLY A 92 8.60 -8.77 3.20
CA GLY A 92 8.56 -8.41 4.62
C GLY A 92 7.79 -7.13 4.97
N LEU A 93 6.96 -6.58 4.07
CA LEU A 93 6.15 -5.39 4.41
C LEU A 93 5.04 -5.67 5.42
N ASP A 94 4.73 -6.93 5.71
CA ASP A 94 3.85 -7.39 6.79
C ASP A 94 4.53 -7.43 8.17
N ASN A 95 5.86 -7.41 8.19
CA ASN A 95 6.69 -7.45 9.40
C ASN A 95 6.96 -6.06 9.99
N TYR A 96 6.01 -5.14 9.86
CA TYR A 96 6.10 -3.79 10.45
C TYR A 96 5.73 -3.78 11.93
N ASP A 97 6.32 -2.88 12.71
CA ASP A 97 5.80 -2.53 14.04
C ASP A 97 5.36 -1.06 14.04
N MET A 98 4.06 -0.81 14.18
CA MET A 98 3.53 0.55 14.26
C MET A 98 3.75 1.09 15.68
N LYS A 99 4.70 2.02 15.80
CA LYS A 99 5.09 2.65 17.07
C LYS A 99 4.22 3.83 17.45
N GLU A 100 3.77 4.59 16.45
CA GLU A 100 3.02 5.83 16.65
C GLU A 100 1.99 5.99 15.55
N PHE A 101 0.83 6.52 15.91
CA PHE A 101 -0.20 7.01 14.99
C PHE A 101 -0.82 8.27 15.58
N GLN A 102 -1.04 9.28 14.74
CA GLN A 102 -1.69 10.53 15.11
C GLN A 102 -2.55 11.01 13.95
N TYR A 103 -3.79 11.39 14.22
CA TYR A 103 -4.66 12.01 13.22
C TYR A 103 -5.02 13.45 13.62
N ASN A 104 -4.80 14.37 12.69
CA ASN A 104 -5.17 15.77 12.82
C ASN A 104 -6.52 16.00 12.11
N PRO A 105 -7.61 16.29 12.85
CA PRO A 105 -8.93 16.49 12.26
C PRO A 105 -9.05 17.79 11.46
N GLU A 106 -8.27 18.82 11.76
CA GLU A 106 -8.30 20.12 11.07
C GLU A 106 -7.70 20.00 9.67
N THR A 107 -6.53 19.36 9.57
CA THR A 107 -5.82 19.17 8.30
C THR A 107 -6.24 17.90 7.56
N ARG A 108 -7.00 17.02 8.22
CA ARG A 108 -7.36 15.67 7.75
C ARG A 108 -6.13 14.84 7.38
N ALA A 109 -5.01 15.12 8.03
CA ALA A 109 -3.75 14.42 7.81
C ALA A 109 -3.50 13.44 8.95
N PHE A 110 -2.85 12.33 8.64
CA PHE A 110 -2.36 11.39 9.63
C PHE A 110 -0.84 11.31 9.55
N ARG A 111 -0.22 11.06 10.70
CA ARG A 111 1.20 10.78 10.86
C ARG A 111 1.32 9.44 11.54
N PHE A 112 2.22 8.60 11.05
CA PHE A 112 2.51 7.33 11.70
C PHE A 112 4.02 7.08 11.69
N ARG A 113 4.47 6.24 12.61
CA ARG A 113 5.82 5.68 12.61
C ARG A 113 5.71 4.17 12.57
N MET A 114 6.28 3.58 11.53
CA MET A 114 6.44 2.14 11.39
C MET A 114 7.92 1.81 11.37
N GLU A 115 8.30 0.76 12.08
CA GLU A 115 9.65 0.19 12.07
C GLU A 115 9.61 -1.17 11.39
N TYR A 116 10.67 -1.51 10.67
CA TYR A 116 10.85 -2.80 10.01
C TYR A 116 12.23 -3.33 10.40
N GLU A 117 12.35 -4.64 10.59
CA GLU A 117 13.65 -5.26 10.89
C GLU A 117 14.51 -5.35 9.64
N THR A 118 13.96 -5.90 8.55
CA THR A 118 14.60 -5.95 7.24
C THR A 118 13.55 -5.83 6.13
N ILE A 119 13.89 -5.12 5.05
CA ILE A 119 13.05 -5.03 3.85
C ILE A 119 13.88 -5.44 2.62
N PRO A 120 13.89 -6.74 2.26
CA PRO A 120 14.52 -7.21 1.04
C PRO A 120 13.75 -6.74 -0.19
N MET A 121 14.46 -6.20 -1.16
CA MET A 121 13.93 -5.73 -2.43
C MET A 121 14.70 -6.33 -3.59
N SER A 122 14.01 -6.68 -4.67
CA SER A 122 14.68 -7.17 -5.89
C SER A 122 13.91 -6.86 -7.16
N ALA A 123 14.62 -6.69 -8.28
CA ALA A 123 14.01 -6.44 -9.58
C ALA A 123 14.97 -6.75 -10.73
N ALA A 124 14.41 -7.02 -11.91
CA ALA A 124 15.15 -6.89 -13.16
C ALA A 124 15.25 -5.40 -13.52
N ILE A 125 16.45 -4.91 -13.77
CA ILE A 125 16.73 -3.49 -13.98
C ILE A 125 17.19 -3.28 -15.41
N GLU A 126 16.62 -2.28 -16.08
CA GLU A 126 17.14 -1.70 -17.32
C GLU A 126 17.50 -0.24 -17.07
N ILE A 127 18.75 0.12 -17.30
CA ILE A 127 19.24 1.50 -17.16
C ILE A 127 19.70 2.03 -18.51
N SER A 128 19.35 3.28 -18.80
CA SER A 128 19.77 4.00 -20.00
C SER A 128 19.95 5.48 -19.69
N GLY A 129 21.05 6.10 -20.13
CA GLY A 129 21.30 7.53 -19.94
C GLY A 129 22.77 7.86 -19.76
N HIS A 130 23.07 8.93 -19.03
CA HIS A 130 24.41 9.39 -18.72
C HIS A 130 24.49 9.96 -17.30
N ILE A 131 25.63 9.77 -16.66
CA ILE A 131 25.98 10.40 -15.38
C ILE A 131 27.38 11.02 -15.49
N ALA A 132 27.50 12.31 -15.19
CA ALA A 132 28.74 13.08 -15.31
C ALA A 132 29.46 12.87 -16.66
N GLY A 133 28.70 12.81 -17.76
CA GLY A 133 29.22 12.55 -19.11
C GLY A 133 29.55 11.08 -19.42
N VAL A 134 29.45 10.17 -18.45
CA VAL A 134 29.65 8.73 -18.65
C VAL A 134 28.34 8.08 -19.10
N PRO A 135 28.31 7.37 -20.25
CA PRO A 135 27.11 6.66 -20.70
C PRO A 135 26.80 5.46 -19.79
N LEU A 136 25.53 5.33 -19.45
CA LEU A 136 24.95 4.22 -18.73
C LEU A 136 23.99 3.50 -19.68
N ASN A 137 24.30 2.27 -20.05
CA ASN A 137 23.38 1.39 -20.77
C ASN A 137 23.60 -0.03 -20.28
N GLY A 138 22.59 -0.64 -19.70
CA GLY A 138 22.74 -1.96 -19.13
C GLY A 138 21.44 -2.59 -18.71
N LYS A 139 21.44 -3.93 -18.67
CA LYS A 139 20.39 -4.73 -18.06
C LYS A 139 21.03 -5.59 -16.99
N GLY A 140 20.34 -5.79 -15.88
CA GLY A 140 20.84 -6.58 -14.77
C GLY A 140 19.76 -6.98 -13.79
N PHE A 141 20.18 -7.62 -12.70
CA PHE A 141 19.29 -7.96 -11.60
C PHE A 141 19.79 -7.25 -10.33
N GLY A 142 18.93 -6.45 -9.72
CA GLY A 142 19.22 -5.72 -8.49
C GLY A 142 18.67 -6.44 -7.27
N ARG A 143 19.43 -6.41 -6.17
CA ARG A 143 18.98 -6.78 -4.83
C ARG A 143 19.43 -5.70 -3.83
N ALA A 144 18.54 -5.35 -2.92
CA ALA A 144 18.84 -4.45 -1.81
C ALA A 144 18.17 -5.01 -0.55
N VAL A 145 18.75 -4.71 0.61
CA VAL A 145 18.14 -4.98 1.92
C VAL A 145 18.31 -3.70 2.73
N PHE A 146 17.20 -3.16 3.21
CA PHE A 146 17.14 -2.02 4.12
C PHE A 146 16.87 -2.50 5.53
#